data_AF-A0A559M7P1-F1
#
_entry.id   AF-A0A559M7P1-F1
#
_cell.length_a   1.000
_cell.length_b   1.000
_cell.length_c   1.000
_cell.angle_alpha   90.00
_cell.angle_beta   90.00
_cell.angle_gamma   90.00
#
_symmetry.space_group_name_H-M   'P 1'
#
loop_
_entity.id
_entity.type
_entity.pdbx_description
1 polymer ?
#
loop_
_entity_poly.entity_id
_entity_poly.type
_entity_poly.pdbx_seq_one_letter_code
_entity_poly.pdbx_strand_id
1 'polypeptide(L)'
;MGILTFHPKNEQALTALEINLDIVAIHGLNGDREHTWTEPKSHKLWLRDFLPDDLPRARVMVFGYDATPIFANSTAGIVEHARDLLRCLVETREGRDETKRPLIFIGHSLGGLVIKQALIIAERESRYYKQIYQSTSGVIFFGTPHQGSSMADIGTTVARIASTIAHKPEPELLQSLKKGNHILETLTEKFREHHKARPYDIVSFYETRVMRGFKTLIVEIPSALLTPPGETPTYEEQIPVDATHRDMCRFSSNEDKTYKTAVRCIKNIFRGSVMMNIDVKNEFYIVPHTVNPHFTGRNDIRQQLNEGLIEDGYGIARDQQRFVLYGLGGSGKTQMCLKFVQDHRDK
;
A
#
# COMPACT_ATOMS: atom_id res chain seq x y z
N MET A 1 14.84 -4.38 -18.06
CA MET A 1 14.45 -2.98 -17.74
C MET A 1 14.50 -2.83 -16.22
N GLY A 2 14.57 -1.60 -15.70
CA GLY A 2 14.73 -1.34 -14.25
C GLY A 2 13.97 -0.09 -13.81
N ILE A 3 14.36 0.50 -12.68
CA ILE A 3 13.75 1.73 -12.16
C ILE A 3 14.18 2.96 -12.98
N LEU A 4 13.24 3.86 -13.23
CA LEU A 4 13.46 5.22 -13.72
C LEU A 4 12.84 6.21 -12.72
N THR A 5 13.55 7.28 -12.41
CA THR A 5 13.07 8.34 -11.52
C THR A 5 12.50 9.49 -12.35
N PHE A 6 11.23 9.84 -12.15
CA PHE A 6 10.59 10.99 -12.77
C PHE A 6 10.76 12.28 -11.97
N HIS A 7 10.83 12.18 -10.64
CA HIS A 7 10.98 13.33 -9.77
C HIS A 7 11.80 12.95 -8.53
N PRO A 8 12.73 13.81 -8.07
CA PRO A 8 13.23 15.01 -8.76
C PRO A 8 14.02 14.68 -10.03
N LYS A 9 14.03 15.64 -10.98
CA LYS A 9 14.56 15.42 -12.35
C LYS A 9 16.07 15.14 -12.40
N ASN A 10 16.83 15.60 -11.40
CA ASN A 10 18.30 15.48 -11.34
C ASN A 10 18.75 15.00 -9.95
N GLU A 11 19.83 14.23 -9.87
CA GLU A 11 20.42 13.78 -8.60
C GLU A 11 20.91 14.93 -7.70
N GLN A 12 21.34 16.05 -8.28
CA GLN A 12 21.69 17.26 -7.52
C GLN A 12 20.48 17.92 -6.84
N ALA A 13 19.26 17.65 -7.33
CA ALA A 13 18.03 18.06 -6.67
C ALA A 13 17.62 17.05 -5.57
N LEU A 14 18.02 15.76 -5.66
CA LEU A 14 17.84 14.79 -4.56
C LEU A 14 18.62 15.19 -3.30
N THR A 15 19.79 15.82 -3.46
CA THR A 15 20.61 16.27 -2.33
C THR A 15 20.18 17.63 -1.79
N ALA A 16 19.51 18.47 -2.60
CA ALA A 16 19.01 19.79 -2.20
C ALA A 16 17.59 19.75 -1.60
N LEU A 17 16.76 18.79 -2.01
CA LEU A 17 15.43 18.55 -1.42
C LEU A 17 15.54 17.50 -0.32
N GLU A 18 15.04 17.81 0.88
CA GLU A 18 14.84 16.82 1.93
C GLU A 18 13.67 15.89 1.53
N ILE A 19 13.94 14.90 0.68
CA ILE A 19 12.95 13.93 0.22
C ILE A 19 12.43 13.13 1.42
N ASN A 20 11.11 13.12 1.62
CA ASN A 20 10.46 12.52 2.78
C ASN A 20 9.52 11.36 2.44
N LEU A 21 9.30 11.09 1.16
CA LEU A 21 8.45 10.00 0.67
C LEU A 21 9.03 9.41 -0.61
N ASP A 22 9.05 8.10 -0.74
CA ASP A 22 9.30 7.42 -2.01
C ASP A 22 8.00 6.81 -2.53
N ILE A 23 7.76 6.97 -3.84
CA ILE A 23 6.63 6.38 -4.55
C ILE A 23 7.20 5.57 -5.71
N VAL A 24 6.81 4.30 -5.84
CA VAL A 24 7.20 3.46 -6.98
C VAL A 24 5.97 2.92 -7.70
N ALA A 25 5.85 3.22 -8.98
CA ALA A 25 4.74 2.80 -9.83
C ALA A 25 5.15 1.66 -10.78
N ILE A 26 4.33 0.62 -10.84
CA ILE A 26 4.57 -0.63 -11.57
C ILE A 26 3.46 -0.80 -12.60
N HIS A 27 3.82 -0.84 -13.88
CA HIS A 27 2.87 -0.98 -14.97
C HIS A 27 2.32 -2.41 -15.09
N GLY A 28 1.16 -2.55 -15.76
CA GLY A 28 0.58 -3.84 -16.11
C GLY A 28 1.06 -4.40 -17.45
N LEU A 29 0.33 -5.38 -17.97
CA LEU A 29 0.58 -5.93 -19.30
C LEU A 29 0.40 -4.86 -20.38
N ASN A 30 1.22 -4.95 -21.45
CA ASN A 30 1.16 -4.05 -22.61
C ASN A 30 1.42 -2.57 -22.25
N GLY A 31 1.94 -2.37 -21.04
CA GLY A 31 2.39 -1.10 -20.55
C GLY A 31 3.91 -1.01 -20.61
N ASP A 32 4.39 0.17 -20.32
CA ASP A 32 5.77 0.41 -19.96
C ASP A 32 5.81 1.54 -18.92
N ARG A 33 7.02 1.97 -18.59
CA ARG A 33 7.29 2.99 -17.58
C ARG A 33 6.55 4.31 -17.83
N GLU A 34 6.14 4.61 -19.05
CA GLU A 34 5.49 5.88 -19.41
C GLU A 34 4.07 5.67 -19.94
N HIS A 35 3.86 4.78 -20.91
CA HIS A 35 2.59 4.65 -21.62
C HIS A 35 1.42 4.21 -20.75
N THR A 36 1.65 3.48 -19.66
CA THR A 36 0.58 3.10 -18.72
C THR A 36 -0.05 4.32 -18.08
N TRP A 37 0.78 5.31 -17.74
CA TRP A 37 0.42 6.47 -16.92
C TRP A 37 0.15 7.74 -17.76
N THR A 38 0.22 7.62 -19.09
CA THR A 38 0.10 8.75 -20.01
C THR A 38 -1.28 8.78 -20.66
N GLU A 39 -1.98 9.91 -20.56
CA GLU A 39 -3.25 10.11 -21.27
C GLU A 39 -2.99 10.33 -22.78
N PRO A 40 -3.57 9.51 -23.68
CA PRO A 40 -3.16 9.49 -25.08
C PRO A 40 -3.40 10.77 -25.88
N LYS A 41 -4.40 11.59 -25.52
CA LYS A 41 -4.77 12.78 -26.30
C LYS A 41 -3.97 14.02 -25.89
N SER A 42 -3.76 14.20 -24.60
CA SER A 42 -3.05 15.32 -23.99
C SER A 42 -1.56 15.05 -23.83
N HIS A 43 -1.13 13.79 -23.96
CA HIS A 43 0.23 13.32 -23.71
C HIS A 43 0.75 13.62 -22.30
N LYS A 44 -0.17 13.81 -21.35
CA LYS A 44 0.15 14.09 -19.96
C LYS A 44 0.42 12.81 -19.19
N LEU A 45 1.60 12.76 -18.55
CA LEU A 45 2.04 11.68 -17.68
C LEU A 45 1.97 12.18 -16.24
N TRP A 46 0.87 11.89 -15.54
CA TRP A 46 0.57 12.53 -14.25
C TRP A 46 1.63 12.31 -13.16
N LEU A 47 2.30 11.14 -13.14
CA LEU A 47 3.37 10.84 -12.19
C LEU A 47 4.57 11.81 -12.33
N ARG A 48 4.79 12.35 -13.53
CA ARG A 48 5.88 13.30 -13.86
C ARG A 48 5.38 14.74 -13.93
N ASP A 49 4.20 14.94 -14.51
CA ASP A 49 3.72 16.25 -14.95
C ASP A 49 2.82 16.93 -13.91
N PHE A 50 2.20 16.18 -12.98
CA PHE A 50 1.25 16.74 -11.98
C PHE A 50 1.65 16.39 -10.54
N LEU A 51 1.96 15.12 -10.27
CA LEU A 51 2.23 14.64 -8.91
C LEU A 51 3.36 15.40 -8.19
N PRO A 52 4.45 15.81 -8.88
CA PRO A 52 5.51 16.61 -8.25
C PRO A 52 5.04 17.99 -7.74
N ASP A 53 4.01 18.60 -8.34
CA ASP A 53 3.48 19.88 -7.87
C ASP A 53 2.68 19.70 -6.57
N ASP A 54 1.97 18.57 -6.45
CA ASP A 54 1.19 18.20 -5.27
C ASP A 54 2.03 17.65 -4.11
N LEU A 55 3.16 17.03 -4.44
CA LEU A 55 4.09 16.34 -3.52
C LEU A 55 5.55 16.65 -3.90
N PRO A 56 6.01 17.90 -3.75
CA PRO A 56 7.33 18.33 -4.21
C PRO A 56 8.49 17.62 -3.51
N ARG A 57 8.27 17.07 -2.31
CA ARG A 57 9.26 16.33 -1.51
C ARG A 57 9.17 14.81 -1.67
N ALA A 58 8.32 14.30 -2.56
CA ALA A 58 8.31 12.89 -2.90
C ALA A 58 9.40 12.59 -3.94
N ARG A 59 10.00 11.41 -3.91
CA ARG A 59 10.71 10.83 -5.04
C ARG A 59 9.74 9.91 -5.78
N VAL A 60 9.51 10.17 -7.06
CA VAL A 60 8.57 9.41 -7.90
C VAL A 60 9.36 8.54 -8.86
N MET A 61 9.21 7.24 -8.71
CA MET A 61 9.89 6.20 -9.47
C MET A 61 8.88 5.37 -10.26
N VAL A 62 9.31 4.83 -11.39
CA VAL A 62 8.59 3.83 -12.17
C VAL A 62 9.47 2.63 -12.44
N PHE A 63 8.96 1.43 -12.19
CA PHE A 63 9.62 0.19 -12.52
C PHE A 63 9.10 -0.35 -13.85
N GLY A 64 10.03 -0.61 -14.78
CA GLY A 64 9.74 -1.21 -16.06
C GLY A 64 10.21 -2.66 -16.12
N TYR A 65 9.37 -3.55 -16.61
CA TYR A 65 9.71 -4.95 -16.87
C TYR A 65 9.02 -5.44 -18.14
N ASP A 66 9.57 -6.48 -18.77
CA ASP A 66 8.83 -7.13 -19.86
C ASP A 66 7.67 -7.90 -19.24
N ALA A 67 6.43 -7.48 -19.52
CA ALA A 67 5.26 -8.13 -18.94
C ALA A 67 4.86 -9.42 -19.67
N THR A 68 5.48 -9.73 -20.82
CA THR A 68 5.17 -10.90 -21.65
C THR A 68 5.49 -12.24 -20.95
N PRO A 69 6.66 -12.41 -20.27
CA PRO A 69 7.00 -13.65 -19.58
C PRO A 69 6.10 -14.00 -18.40
N ILE A 70 5.42 -13.02 -17.77
CA ILE A 70 4.38 -13.29 -16.74
C ILE A 70 3.29 -14.22 -17.30
N PHE A 71 3.02 -14.12 -18.60
CA PHE A 71 2.02 -14.92 -19.29
C PHE A 71 2.54 -16.25 -19.84
N ALA A 72 3.80 -16.30 -20.27
CA ALA A 72 4.39 -17.50 -20.88
C ALA A 72 4.78 -18.56 -19.82
N ASN A 73 5.28 -18.13 -18.65
CA ASN A 73 5.79 -19.00 -17.59
C ASN A 73 5.17 -18.64 -16.23
N SER A 74 3.83 -18.69 -16.16
CA SER A 74 3.02 -18.38 -14.97
C SER A 74 3.72 -18.75 -13.66
N THR A 75 3.78 -17.81 -12.72
CA THR A 75 4.51 -17.82 -11.43
C THR A 75 5.99 -17.47 -11.49
N ALA A 76 6.79 -18.16 -12.31
CA ALA A 76 8.23 -17.91 -12.39
C ALA A 76 8.48 -16.46 -12.84
N GLY A 77 7.73 -15.99 -13.85
CA GLY A 77 7.83 -14.59 -14.31
C GLY A 77 7.45 -13.56 -13.24
N ILE A 78 6.38 -13.80 -12.45
CA ILE A 78 5.98 -12.87 -11.37
C ILE A 78 7.07 -12.82 -10.29
N VAL A 79 7.60 -13.98 -9.89
CA VAL A 79 8.67 -14.07 -8.88
C VAL A 79 9.96 -13.42 -9.38
N GLU A 80 10.33 -13.62 -10.65
CA GLU A 80 11.49 -13.01 -11.27
C GLU A 80 11.37 -11.48 -11.28
N HIS A 81 10.28 -10.93 -11.82
CA HIS A 81 10.09 -9.48 -11.82
C HIS A 81 9.94 -8.88 -10.42
N ALA A 82 9.37 -9.62 -9.48
CA ALA A 82 9.33 -9.20 -8.07
C ALA A 82 10.73 -9.11 -7.46
N ARG A 83 11.62 -10.07 -7.75
CA ARG A 83 13.03 -10.02 -7.32
C ARG A 83 13.79 -8.90 -8.02
N ASP A 84 13.55 -8.67 -9.30
CA ASP A 84 14.14 -7.55 -10.04
C ASP A 84 13.73 -6.20 -9.46
N LEU A 85 12.43 -6.02 -9.18
CA LEU A 85 11.89 -4.85 -8.51
C LEU A 85 12.59 -4.61 -7.16
N LEU A 86 12.68 -5.65 -6.32
CA LEU A 86 13.35 -5.54 -5.03
C LEU A 86 14.82 -5.17 -5.17
N ARG A 87 15.58 -5.83 -6.06
CA ARG A 87 16.99 -5.51 -6.31
C ARG A 87 17.18 -4.05 -6.71
N CYS A 88 16.42 -3.58 -7.71
CA CYS A 88 16.50 -2.18 -8.13
C CYS A 88 16.10 -1.22 -7.01
N LEU A 89 15.11 -1.55 -6.17
CA LEU A 89 14.73 -0.71 -5.04
C LEU A 89 15.83 -0.64 -3.97
N VAL A 90 16.53 -1.74 -3.70
CA VAL A 90 17.68 -1.73 -2.78
C VAL A 90 18.79 -0.83 -3.32
N GLU A 91 19.16 -0.99 -4.60
CA GLU A 91 20.18 -0.19 -5.29
C GLU A 91 19.80 1.30 -5.37
N THR A 92 18.51 1.61 -5.48
CA THR A 92 18.04 3.00 -5.56
C THR A 92 17.93 3.66 -4.17
N ARG A 93 17.83 2.87 -3.09
CA ARG A 93 17.57 3.34 -1.70
C ARG A 93 18.76 3.07 -0.77
N GLU A 94 19.98 3.30 -1.23
CA GLU A 94 21.21 2.96 -0.50
C GLU A 94 21.51 3.89 0.69
N GLY A 95 21.04 5.15 0.65
CA GLY A 95 21.30 6.12 1.71
C GLY A 95 20.59 5.78 3.03
N ARG A 96 21.23 6.07 4.18
CA ARG A 96 20.71 5.73 5.52
C ARG A 96 19.29 6.26 5.75
N ASP A 97 19.02 7.50 5.37
CA ASP A 97 17.69 8.11 5.50
C ASP A 97 16.70 7.56 4.47
N GLU A 98 17.20 7.15 3.30
CA GLU A 98 16.38 6.54 2.25
C GLU A 98 15.86 5.15 2.66
N THR A 99 16.66 4.37 3.39
CA THR A 99 16.22 3.04 3.85
C THR A 99 15.02 3.08 4.80
N LYS A 100 14.81 4.20 5.51
CA LYS A 100 13.70 4.39 6.46
C LYS A 100 12.55 5.22 5.92
N ARG A 101 12.78 5.97 4.84
CA ARG A 101 11.79 6.85 4.22
C ARG A 101 10.52 6.07 3.85
N PRO A 102 9.31 6.55 4.20
CA PRO A 102 8.05 5.94 3.77
C PRO A 102 8.06 5.55 2.29
N LEU A 103 7.59 4.34 1.97
CA LEU A 103 7.51 3.80 0.62
C LEU A 103 6.05 3.49 0.28
N ILE A 104 5.56 4.05 -0.82
CA ILE A 104 4.23 3.76 -1.37
C ILE A 104 4.39 3.07 -2.72
N PHE A 105 3.71 1.94 -2.90
CA PHE A 105 3.63 1.24 -4.17
C PHE A 105 2.35 1.61 -4.91
N ILE A 106 2.44 1.79 -6.23
CA ILE A 106 1.28 1.97 -7.11
C ILE A 106 1.33 0.91 -8.21
N GLY A 107 0.35 0.01 -8.25
CA GLY A 107 0.29 -1.06 -9.23
C GLY A 107 -0.89 -0.91 -10.19
N HIS A 108 -0.66 -0.97 -11.49
CA HIS A 108 -1.73 -1.15 -12.47
C HIS A 108 -1.82 -2.60 -12.91
N SER A 109 -3.04 -3.16 -12.90
CA SER A 109 -3.32 -4.51 -13.40
C SER A 109 -2.32 -5.54 -12.84
N LEU A 110 -1.59 -6.27 -13.68
CA LEU A 110 -0.61 -7.26 -13.23
C LEU A 110 0.58 -6.69 -12.45
N GLY A 111 0.87 -5.40 -12.59
CA GLY A 111 1.91 -4.74 -11.79
C GLY A 111 1.60 -4.82 -10.29
N GLY A 112 0.33 -4.83 -9.91
CA GLY A 112 -0.09 -5.07 -8.53
C GLY A 112 0.25 -6.48 -8.02
N LEU A 113 0.25 -7.50 -8.89
CA LEU A 113 0.65 -8.86 -8.51
C LEU A 113 2.16 -8.96 -8.29
N VAL A 114 2.95 -8.25 -9.09
CA VAL A 114 4.40 -8.12 -8.89
C VAL A 114 4.68 -7.46 -7.54
N ILE A 115 3.95 -6.40 -7.18
CA ILE A 115 4.06 -5.75 -5.86
C ILE A 115 3.76 -6.73 -4.73
N LYS A 116 2.62 -7.45 -4.80
CA LYS A 116 2.26 -8.45 -3.78
C LYS A 116 3.38 -9.47 -3.58
N GLN A 117 3.87 -10.03 -4.68
CA GLN A 117 4.91 -11.05 -4.63
C GLN A 117 6.24 -10.49 -4.11
N ALA A 118 6.58 -9.24 -4.45
CA ALA A 118 7.77 -8.55 -3.94
C ALA A 118 7.69 -8.34 -2.42
N LEU A 119 6.55 -7.90 -1.90
CA LEU A 119 6.39 -7.68 -0.46
C LEU A 119 6.44 -8.98 0.35
N ILE A 120 5.87 -10.06 -0.16
CA ILE A 120 5.99 -11.40 0.45
C ILE A 120 7.44 -11.89 0.44
N ILE A 121 8.18 -11.68 -0.66
CA ILE A 121 9.61 -12.01 -0.72
C ILE A 121 10.40 -11.14 0.27
N ALA A 122 10.07 -9.84 0.36
CA ALA A 122 10.79 -8.91 1.22
C ALA A 122 10.67 -9.27 2.71
N GLU A 123 9.50 -9.76 3.13
CA GLU A 123 9.28 -10.29 4.47
C GLU A 123 10.11 -11.56 4.72
N ARG A 124 10.03 -12.55 3.82
CA ARG A 124 10.66 -13.86 3.98
C ARG A 124 12.18 -13.80 3.88
N GLU A 125 12.69 -12.99 2.95
CA GLU A 125 14.10 -12.78 2.68
C GLU A 125 14.59 -11.49 3.37
N SER A 126 14.16 -11.26 4.62
CA SER A 126 14.42 -10.05 5.39
C SER A 126 15.91 -9.68 5.50
N ARG A 127 16.83 -10.65 5.41
CA ARG A 127 18.27 -10.39 5.34
C ARG A 127 18.66 -9.39 4.25
N TYR A 128 17.94 -9.39 3.12
CA TYR A 128 18.24 -8.56 1.95
C TYR A 128 17.29 -7.37 1.80
N TYR A 129 16.04 -7.52 2.23
CA TYR A 129 14.95 -6.61 1.87
C TYR A 129 14.18 -6.04 3.07
N LYS A 130 14.70 -6.20 4.30
CA LYS A 130 14.06 -5.69 5.52
C LYS A 130 13.71 -4.21 5.42
N GLN A 131 14.57 -3.39 4.83
CA GLN A 131 14.35 -1.96 4.61
C GLN A 131 13.12 -1.69 3.73
N ILE A 132 12.87 -2.51 2.70
CA ILE A 132 11.69 -2.37 1.84
C ILE A 132 10.43 -2.78 2.61
N TYR A 133 10.48 -3.93 3.27
CA TYR A 133 9.36 -4.42 4.08
C TYR A 133 8.98 -3.44 5.21
N GLN A 134 9.96 -2.90 5.92
CA GLN A 134 9.74 -1.98 7.03
C GLN A 134 9.31 -0.58 6.58
N SER A 135 9.84 -0.08 5.47
CA SER A 135 9.47 1.27 4.97
C SER A 135 8.14 1.31 4.21
N THR A 136 7.61 0.15 3.78
CA THR A 136 6.32 0.07 3.10
C THR A 136 5.22 0.64 3.99
N SER A 137 4.62 1.72 3.51
CA SER A 137 3.60 2.51 4.21
C SER A 137 2.21 2.32 3.62
N GLY A 138 2.14 1.97 2.34
CA GLY A 138 0.89 1.58 1.72
C GLY A 138 1.01 1.16 0.26
N VAL A 139 -0.08 0.62 -0.27
CA VAL A 139 -0.17 0.12 -1.64
C VAL A 139 -1.45 0.62 -2.28
N ILE A 140 -1.34 1.14 -3.49
CA ILE A 140 -2.47 1.59 -4.32
C ILE A 140 -2.57 0.69 -5.54
N PHE A 141 -3.70 0.02 -5.72
CA PHE A 141 -3.99 -0.83 -6.85
C PHE A 141 -4.96 -0.14 -7.82
N PHE A 142 -4.65 -0.17 -9.12
CA PHE A 142 -5.56 0.20 -10.20
C PHE A 142 -5.91 -1.06 -10.99
N GLY A 143 -7.12 -1.58 -10.80
CA GLY A 143 -7.63 -2.74 -11.53
C GLY A 143 -6.78 -4.00 -11.36
N THR A 144 -6.15 -4.21 -10.19
CA THR A 144 -5.35 -5.42 -9.98
C THR A 144 -6.27 -6.62 -9.73
N PRO A 145 -6.16 -7.73 -10.49
CA PRO A 145 -6.99 -8.91 -10.28
C PRO A 145 -6.51 -9.70 -9.05
N HIS A 146 -7.08 -9.42 -7.88
CA HIS A 146 -6.77 -10.05 -6.62
C HIS A 146 -7.41 -11.44 -6.45
N GLN A 147 -8.66 -11.61 -6.85
CA GLN A 147 -9.43 -12.84 -6.58
C GLN A 147 -10.16 -13.33 -7.83
N GLY A 148 -10.51 -14.61 -7.86
CA GLY A 148 -11.58 -15.14 -8.71
C GLY A 148 -12.45 -16.04 -7.83
N SER A 149 -13.76 -16.05 -8.06
CA SER A 149 -14.69 -16.98 -7.38
C SER A 149 -14.37 -18.46 -7.68
N SER A 150 -13.57 -18.69 -8.72
CA SER A 150 -12.97 -19.96 -9.09
C SER A 150 -11.68 -19.70 -9.87
N MET A 151 -10.85 -20.74 -9.99
CA MET A 151 -9.70 -20.73 -10.89
C MET A 151 -10.08 -20.29 -12.32
N ALA A 152 -11.24 -20.69 -12.84
CA ALA A 152 -11.66 -20.31 -14.18
C ALA A 152 -11.81 -18.78 -14.34
N ASP A 153 -12.13 -18.05 -13.27
CA ASP A 153 -12.43 -16.62 -13.29
C ASP A 153 -11.16 -15.75 -13.34
N ILE A 154 -10.08 -16.18 -12.67
CA ILE A 154 -8.80 -15.48 -12.78
C ILE A 154 -8.17 -15.71 -14.15
N GLY A 155 -8.18 -16.95 -14.65
CA GLY A 155 -7.63 -17.26 -15.98
C GLY A 155 -8.36 -16.52 -17.10
N THR A 156 -9.69 -16.36 -16.98
CA THR A 156 -10.47 -15.54 -17.93
C THR A 156 -10.17 -14.06 -17.80
N THR A 157 -10.01 -13.52 -16.58
CA THR A 157 -9.59 -12.13 -16.35
C THR A 157 -8.23 -11.85 -16.97
N VAL A 158 -7.25 -12.73 -16.74
CA VAL A 158 -5.91 -12.61 -17.31
C VAL A 158 -5.94 -12.71 -18.84
N ALA A 159 -6.78 -13.59 -19.40
CA ALA A 159 -7.01 -13.65 -20.85
C ALA A 159 -7.66 -12.37 -21.41
N ARG A 160 -8.60 -11.74 -20.69
CA ARG A 160 -9.19 -10.44 -21.07
C ARG A 160 -8.15 -9.33 -21.04
N ILE A 161 -7.25 -9.32 -20.04
CA ILE A 161 -6.12 -8.38 -20.00
C ILE A 161 -5.21 -8.60 -21.22
N ALA A 162 -4.87 -9.85 -21.54
CA ALA A 162 -4.07 -10.20 -22.72
C ALA A 162 -4.71 -9.75 -24.04
N SER A 163 -6.03 -9.90 -24.18
CA SER A 163 -6.72 -9.49 -25.40
C SER A 163 -6.87 -7.97 -25.56
N THR A 164 -6.44 -7.16 -24.58
CA THR A 164 -6.30 -5.71 -24.76
C THR A 164 -5.07 -5.31 -25.60
N ILE A 165 -4.16 -6.25 -25.88
CA ILE A 165 -3.02 -6.06 -26.78
C ILE A 165 -3.53 -5.96 -28.23
N ALA A 166 -3.02 -5.00 -29.00
CA ALA A 166 -3.46 -4.70 -30.36
C ALA A 166 -3.18 -5.82 -31.41
N HIS A 167 -2.68 -6.97 -30.98
CA HIS A 167 -2.54 -8.17 -31.78
C HIS A 167 -3.03 -9.36 -30.96
N LYS A 168 -3.81 -10.24 -31.59
CA LYS A 168 -4.44 -11.42 -30.96
C LYS A 168 -3.41 -12.14 -30.06
N PRO A 169 -3.71 -12.37 -28.78
CA PRO A 169 -2.81 -13.15 -27.93
C PRO A 169 -2.64 -14.54 -28.54
N GLU A 170 -1.40 -15.03 -28.54
CA GLU A 170 -1.05 -16.33 -29.12
C GLU A 170 -1.84 -17.44 -28.40
N PRO A 171 -2.43 -18.42 -29.11
CA PRO A 171 -3.25 -19.47 -28.50
C PRO A 171 -2.55 -20.27 -27.40
N GLU A 172 -1.23 -20.43 -27.49
CA GLU A 172 -0.41 -21.11 -26.47
C GLU A 172 -0.30 -20.30 -25.17
N LEU A 173 -0.17 -18.97 -25.27
CA LEU A 173 -0.17 -18.06 -24.15
C LEU A 173 -1.51 -18.12 -23.39
N LEU A 174 -2.63 -18.23 -24.11
CA LEU A 174 -3.95 -18.45 -23.52
C LEU A 174 -4.13 -19.84 -22.87
N GLN A 175 -3.45 -20.88 -23.37
CA GLN A 175 -3.49 -22.23 -22.77
C GLN A 175 -2.63 -22.34 -21.50
N SER A 176 -1.44 -21.73 -21.48
CA SER A 176 -0.57 -21.70 -20.30
C SER A 176 -1.19 -20.95 -19.13
N LEU A 177 -1.94 -19.88 -19.41
CA LEU A 177 -2.73 -19.15 -18.42
C LEU A 177 -3.75 -20.01 -17.68
N LYS A 178 -4.38 -20.98 -18.37
CA LYS A 178 -5.35 -21.89 -17.73
C LYS A 178 -4.68 -22.88 -16.76
N LYS A 179 -3.39 -23.19 -16.94
CA LYS A 179 -2.64 -24.13 -16.09
C LYS A 179 -2.02 -23.48 -14.84
N GLY A 180 -1.79 -22.17 -14.84
CA GLY A 180 -1.15 -21.43 -13.73
C GLY A 180 -2.07 -20.87 -12.63
N ASN A 181 -3.36 -21.25 -12.61
CA ASN A 181 -4.40 -20.52 -11.88
C ASN A 181 -4.41 -20.69 -10.34
N HIS A 182 -3.99 -21.83 -9.81
CA HIS A 182 -3.92 -22.05 -8.35
C HIS A 182 -3.03 -21.03 -7.62
N ILE A 183 -2.11 -20.39 -8.36
CA ILE A 183 -1.08 -19.56 -7.74
C ILE A 183 -1.55 -18.15 -7.46
N LEU A 184 -2.48 -17.58 -8.22
CA LEU A 184 -2.98 -16.23 -7.96
C LEU A 184 -3.87 -16.17 -6.71
N GLU A 185 -4.69 -17.20 -6.49
CA GLU A 185 -5.40 -17.39 -5.21
C GLU A 185 -4.40 -17.55 -4.05
N THR A 186 -3.40 -18.42 -4.22
CA THR A 186 -2.33 -18.62 -3.22
C THR A 186 -1.55 -17.34 -2.93
N LEU A 187 -1.29 -16.51 -3.95
CA LEU A 187 -0.59 -15.25 -3.81
C LEU A 187 -1.43 -14.25 -3.01
N THR A 188 -2.72 -14.15 -3.28
CA THR A 188 -3.61 -13.25 -2.55
C THR A 188 -3.76 -13.68 -1.09
N GLU A 189 -3.87 -14.97 -0.80
CA GLU A 189 -3.95 -15.41 0.60
C GLU A 189 -2.63 -15.16 1.35
N LYS A 190 -1.48 -15.48 0.74
CA LYS A 190 -0.17 -15.13 1.32
C LYS A 190 0.01 -13.63 1.52
N PHE A 191 -0.53 -12.82 0.62
CA PHE A 191 -0.50 -11.36 0.74
C PHE A 191 -1.37 -10.87 1.90
N ARG A 192 -2.53 -11.49 2.13
CA ARG A 192 -3.36 -11.20 3.31
C ARG A 192 -2.67 -11.61 4.61
N GLU A 193 -2.03 -12.78 4.65
CA GLU A 193 -1.23 -13.21 5.81
C GLU A 193 -0.07 -12.24 6.09
N HIS A 194 0.66 -11.86 5.05
CA HIS A 194 1.71 -10.85 5.10
C HIS A 194 1.20 -9.51 5.66
N HIS A 195 0.08 -9.01 5.13
CA HIS A 195 -0.52 -7.76 5.59
C HIS A 195 -1.02 -7.84 7.03
N LYS A 196 -1.59 -8.98 7.45
CA LYS A 196 -1.95 -9.22 8.86
C LYS A 196 -0.73 -9.16 9.78
N ALA A 197 0.42 -9.67 9.34
CA ALA A 197 1.67 -9.64 10.12
C ALA A 197 2.25 -8.22 10.26
N ARG A 198 2.06 -7.37 9.24
CA ARG A 198 2.42 -5.95 9.28
C ARG A 198 1.40 -5.12 8.48
N PRO A 199 0.40 -4.54 9.18
CA PRO A 199 -0.59 -3.73 8.51
C PRO A 199 0.00 -2.45 7.92
N TYR A 200 -0.48 -2.10 6.75
CA TYR A 200 -0.28 -0.81 6.07
C TYR A 200 -1.54 -0.47 5.27
N ASP A 201 -1.67 0.77 4.83
CA ASP A 201 -2.86 1.21 4.12
C ASP A 201 -2.93 0.60 2.71
N ILE A 202 -4.10 0.09 2.33
CA ILE A 202 -4.36 -0.41 0.98
C ILE A 202 -5.51 0.35 0.35
N VAL A 203 -5.35 0.75 -0.92
CA VAL A 203 -6.38 1.41 -1.71
C VAL A 203 -6.57 0.67 -3.03
N SER A 204 -7.81 0.35 -3.38
CA SER A 204 -8.14 -0.37 -4.62
C SER A 204 -9.09 0.46 -5.47
N PHE A 205 -8.56 0.97 -6.58
CA PHE A 205 -9.33 1.59 -7.64
C PHE A 205 -9.81 0.51 -8.62
N TYR A 206 -11.11 0.47 -8.90
CA TYR A 206 -11.71 -0.50 -9.82
C TYR A 206 -12.49 0.17 -10.95
N GLU A 207 -12.48 -0.44 -12.14
CA GLU A 207 -13.18 0.09 -13.32
C GLU A 207 -14.70 -0.09 -13.20
N THR A 208 -15.46 0.85 -13.76
CA THR A 208 -16.93 0.73 -13.88
C THR A 208 -17.42 0.84 -15.32
N ARG A 209 -16.53 1.02 -16.31
CA ARG A 209 -16.89 1.04 -17.74
C ARG A 209 -16.23 -0.08 -18.52
N VAL A 210 -17.04 -0.78 -19.31
CA VAL A 210 -16.58 -1.85 -20.21
C VAL A 210 -15.75 -1.27 -21.36
N MET A 211 -14.62 -1.91 -21.68
CA MET A 211 -13.82 -1.57 -22.85
C MET A 211 -14.55 -1.90 -24.16
N ARG A 212 -14.39 -1.05 -25.18
CA ARG A 212 -14.96 -1.30 -26.52
C ARG A 212 -14.54 -2.68 -27.03
N GLY A 213 -15.51 -3.50 -27.43
CA GLY A 213 -15.29 -4.87 -27.93
C GLY A 213 -15.40 -5.96 -26.87
N PHE A 214 -15.53 -5.61 -25.59
CA PHE A 214 -15.80 -6.52 -24.49
C PHE A 214 -17.27 -6.45 -24.08
N LYS A 215 -17.79 -7.55 -23.50
CA LYS A 215 -19.15 -7.62 -22.96
C LYS A 215 -19.22 -7.37 -21.44
N THR A 216 -18.08 -7.47 -20.77
CA THR A 216 -17.91 -7.37 -19.33
C THR A 216 -16.67 -6.54 -19.03
N LEU A 217 -16.50 -6.15 -17.76
CA LEU A 217 -15.26 -5.53 -17.28
C LEU A 217 -14.07 -6.47 -17.55
N ILE A 218 -12.90 -5.88 -17.79
CA ILE A 218 -11.65 -6.63 -17.93
C ILE A 218 -11.36 -7.35 -16.62
N VAL A 219 -11.46 -6.63 -15.50
CA VAL A 219 -11.38 -7.16 -14.14
C VAL A 219 -12.71 -6.93 -13.45
N GLU A 220 -13.40 -8.01 -13.10
CA GLU A 220 -14.69 -7.92 -12.41
C GLU A 220 -14.51 -7.35 -11.00
N ILE A 221 -15.51 -6.61 -10.50
CA ILE A 221 -15.40 -5.87 -9.23
C ILE A 221 -14.95 -6.77 -8.06
N PRO A 222 -15.52 -7.97 -7.83
CA PRO A 222 -15.04 -8.86 -6.77
C PRO A 222 -13.58 -9.29 -6.94
N SER A 223 -13.10 -9.36 -8.18
CA SER A 223 -11.70 -9.66 -8.50
C SER A 223 -10.78 -8.49 -8.20
N ALA A 224 -11.25 -7.25 -8.39
CA ALA A 224 -10.47 -6.04 -8.19
C ALA A 224 -10.29 -5.65 -6.70
N LEU A 225 -10.93 -6.36 -5.78
CA LEU A 225 -10.98 -6.03 -4.35
C LEU A 225 -10.31 -7.12 -3.49
N LEU A 226 -9.60 -6.73 -2.44
CA LEU A 226 -9.04 -7.64 -1.43
C LEU A 226 -10.10 -8.07 -0.43
N THR A 227 -11.03 -7.18 -0.11
CA THR A 227 -12.25 -7.46 0.65
C THR A 227 -13.43 -7.52 -0.32
N PRO A 228 -13.96 -8.71 -0.64
CA PRO A 228 -15.07 -8.84 -1.59
C PRO A 228 -16.32 -8.06 -1.17
N PRO A 229 -17.21 -7.74 -2.13
CA PRO A 229 -18.51 -7.15 -1.81
C PRO A 229 -19.29 -8.02 -0.83
N GLY A 230 -19.83 -7.41 0.23
CA GLY A 230 -20.58 -8.09 1.29
C GLY A 230 -19.79 -8.32 2.58
N GLU A 231 -18.47 -8.11 2.55
CA GLU A 231 -17.63 -8.02 3.75
C GLU A 231 -17.36 -6.55 4.11
N THR A 232 -17.15 -6.25 5.38
CA THR A 232 -16.75 -4.90 5.82
C THR A 232 -15.26 -4.69 5.53
N PRO A 233 -14.87 -3.75 4.66
CA PRO A 233 -13.47 -3.46 4.39
C PRO A 233 -12.84 -2.81 5.62
N THR A 234 -12.04 -3.57 6.37
CA THR A 234 -11.36 -3.08 7.58
C THR A 234 -9.95 -2.53 7.32
N TYR A 235 -9.37 -2.82 6.15
CA TYR A 235 -8.01 -2.44 5.79
C TYR A 235 -7.83 -1.99 4.33
N GLU A 236 -8.91 -1.87 3.56
CA GLU A 236 -8.90 -1.51 2.14
C GLU A 236 -9.87 -0.36 1.86
N GLU A 237 -9.40 0.73 1.27
CA GLU A 237 -10.28 1.76 0.70
C GLU A 237 -10.65 1.40 -0.74
N GLN A 238 -11.94 1.23 -1.04
CA GLN A 238 -12.43 0.78 -2.34
C GLN A 238 -13.01 1.95 -3.13
N ILE A 239 -12.44 2.25 -4.31
CA ILE A 239 -12.74 3.47 -5.06
C ILE A 239 -13.21 3.12 -6.49
N PRO A 240 -14.49 3.34 -6.83
CA PRO A 240 -14.95 3.17 -8.20
C PRO A 240 -14.39 4.27 -9.10
N VAL A 241 -13.95 3.89 -10.30
CA VAL A 241 -13.50 4.82 -11.33
C VAL A 241 -14.39 4.69 -12.55
N ASP A 242 -15.02 5.80 -12.94
CA ASP A 242 -15.81 5.91 -14.18
C ASP A 242 -14.90 5.94 -15.42
N ALA A 243 -14.15 4.86 -15.62
CA ALA A 243 -13.20 4.65 -16.69
C ALA A 243 -13.13 3.17 -17.05
N THR A 244 -12.53 2.90 -18.21
CA THR A 244 -12.15 1.55 -18.60
C THR A 244 -10.87 1.13 -17.88
N HIS A 245 -10.60 -0.18 -17.83
CA HIS A 245 -9.36 -0.75 -17.28
C HIS A 245 -8.08 -0.08 -17.77
N ARG A 246 -8.08 0.34 -19.04
CA ARG A 246 -6.94 1.00 -19.69
C ARG A 246 -6.82 2.47 -19.29
N ASP A 247 -7.94 3.15 -19.08
CA ASP A 247 -7.99 4.61 -18.90
C ASP A 247 -7.99 5.03 -17.42
N MET A 248 -8.29 4.11 -16.49
CA MET A 248 -8.49 4.42 -15.07
C MET A 248 -7.29 5.03 -14.34
N CYS A 249 -6.07 4.87 -14.88
CA CYS A 249 -4.83 5.41 -14.33
C CYS A 249 -4.19 6.49 -15.22
N ARG A 250 -4.95 7.06 -16.16
CA ARG A 250 -4.51 8.05 -17.14
C ARG A 250 -5.33 9.32 -17.00
N PHE A 251 -4.67 10.41 -16.60
CA PHE A 251 -5.34 11.67 -16.29
C PHE A 251 -4.89 12.76 -17.25
N SER A 252 -5.86 13.48 -17.82
CA SER A 252 -5.59 14.56 -18.77
C SER A 252 -5.20 15.89 -18.11
N SER A 253 -5.54 16.05 -16.83
CA SER A 253 -5.24 17.26 -16.04
C SER A 253 -5.15 16.93 -14.55
N ASN A 254 -4.53 17.84 -13.79
CA ASN A 254 -4.54 17.82 -12.32
C ASN A 254 -5.93 18.16 -11.72
N GLU A 255 -6.88 18.61 -12.55
CA GLU A 255 -8.27 18.83 -12.15
C GLU A 255 -9.13 17.55 -12.22
N ASP A 256 -8.60 16.46 -12.80
CA ASP A 256 -9.27 15.18 -12.88
C ASP A 256 -9.66 14.64 -11.50
N LYS A 257 -10.92 14.20 -11.35
CA LYS A 257 -11.47 13.74 -10.08
C LYS A 257 -10.74 12.51 -9.54
N THR A 258 -10.38 11.58 -10.43
CA THR A 258 -9.67 10.35 -10.06
C THR A 258 -8.23 10.67 -9.68
N TYR A 259 -7.57 11.58 -10.40
CA TYR A 259 -6.26 12.10 -10.02
C TYR A 259 -6.27 12.70 -8.61
N LYS A 260 -7.18 13.64 -8.33
CA LYS A 260 -7.32 14.28 -7.00
C LYS A 260 -7.55 13.24 -5.90
N THR A 261 -8.34 12.21 -6.21
CA THR A 261 -8.60 11.11 -5.30
C THR A 261 -7.34 10.28 -5.03
N ALA A 262 -6.55 9.96 -6.07
CA ALA A 262 -5.27 9.27 -5.93
C ALA A 262 -4.27 10.08 -5.10
N VAL A 263 -4.14 11.39 -5.35
CA VAL A 263 -3.29 12.29 -4.56
C VAL A 263 -3.73 12.35 -3.09
N ARG A 264 -5.05 12.42 -2.82
CA ARG A 264 -5.58 12.35 -1.46
C ARG A 264 -5.17 11.04 -0.78
N CYS A 265 -5.32 9.90 -1.45
CA CYS A 265 -4.91 8.60 -0.92
C CYS A 265 -3.40 8.60 -0.57
N ILE A 266 -2.54 9.03 -1.49
CA ILE A 266 -1.09 9.11 -1.26
C ILE A 266 -0.78 9.99 -0.04
N LYS A 267 -1.43 11.16 0.07
CA LYS A 267 -1.26 12.08 1.21
C LYS A 267 -1.72 11.46 2.53
N ASN A 268 -2.83 10.70 2.53
CA ASN A 268 -3.33 10.03 3.72
C ASN A 268 -2.39 8.92 4.18
N ILE A 269 -1.96 8.04 3.27
CA ILE A 269 -1.00 6.97 3.54
C ILE A 269 0.29 7.55 4.12
N PHE A 270 0.81 8.61 3.51
CA PHE A 270 2.01 9.27 3.99
C PHE A 270 1.83 9.86 5.41
N ARG A 271 0.72 10.55 5.68
CA ARG A 271 0.44 11.10 7.02
C ARG A 271 0.34 10.00 8.08
N GLY A 272 -0.36 8.90 7.79
CA GLY A 272 -0.44 7.74 8.68
C GLY A 272 0.93 7.17 9.00
N SER A 273 1.80 7.04 7.99
CA SER A 273 3.17 6.56 8.18
C SER A 273 4.04 7.46 9.05
N VAL A 274 3.85 8.79 8.97
CA VAL A 274 4.59 9.74 9.82
C VAL A 274 4.08 9.64 11.25
N MET A 275 2.76 9.58 11.47
CA MET A 275 2.19 9.44 12.82
C MET A 275 2.65 8.15 13.51
N MET A 276 2.75 7.04 12.78
CA MET A 276 3.27 5.77 13.32
C MET A 276 4.79 5.79 13.61
N ASN A 277 5.54 6.70 13.00
CA ASN A 277 6.99 6.85 13.18
C ASN A 277 7.38 7.99 14.13
N ILE A 278 6.41 8.79 14.60
CA ILE A 278 6.64 9.70 15.72
C ILE A 278 6.73 8.80 16.96
N ASP A 279 7.94 8.67 17.50
CA ASP A 279 8.15 8.26 18.88
C ASP A 279 7.42 9.32 19.71
N VAL A 280 6.16 9.05 20.12
CA VAL A 280 5.35 10.00 20.88
C VAL A 280 5.97 10.07 22.26
N LYS A 281 7.05 10.82 22.40
CA LYS A 281 7.63 11.10 23.70
C LYS A 281 6.76 12.16 24.34
N ASN A 282 6.19 11.86 25.49
CA ASN A 282 5.34 12.80 26.19
C ASN A 282 6.15 14.06 26.60
N GLU A 283 6.08 15.11 25.78
CA GLU A 283 6.86 16.35 25.96
C GLU A 283 6.47 17.10 27.25
N PHE A 284 5.26 16.85 27.75
CA PHE A 284 4.69 17.50 28.94
C PHE A 284 4.52 16.50 30.09
N TYR A 285 5.65 16.09 30.68
CA TYR A 285 5.67 15.24 31.88
C TYR A 285 5.91 16.07 33.15
N ILE A 286 4.83 16.47 33.83
CA ILE A 286 4.90 17.08 35.17
C ILE A 286 3.88 16.41 36.08
N VAL A 287 4.36 15.55 36.97
CA VAL A 287 3.57 14.95 38.04
C VAL A 287 4.23 15.32 39.37
N PRO A 288 3.64 16.21 40.18
CA PRO A 288 4.26 16.71 41.42
C PRO A 288 4.24 15.69 42.57
N HIS A 289 3.94 14.42 42.29
CA HIS A 289 3.78 13.37 43.28
C HIS A 289 4.53 12.11 42.85
N THR A 290 5.26 11.50 43.79
CA THR A 290 5.97 10.24 43.57
C THR A 290 5.05 9.04 43.77
N VAL A 291 5.25 8.00 42.97
CA VAL A 291 4.64 6.69 43.19
C VAL A 291 5.20 6.09 44.49
N ASN A 292 4.32 5.55 45.33
CA ASN A 292 4.73 4.81 46.50
C ASN A 292 5.48 3.53 46.07
N PRO A 293 6.73 3.30 46.51
CA PRO A 293 7.51 2.11 46.12
C PRO A 293 6.88 0.79 46.57
N HIS A 294 5.94 0.82 47.51
CA HIS A 294 5.19 -0.35 47.99
C HIS A 294 3.84 -0.54 47.30
N PHE A 295 3.56 0.19 46.21
CA PHE A 295 2.34 0.00 45.44
C PHE A 295 2.34 -1.37 44.76
N THR A 296 1.36 -2.21 45.10
CA THR A 296 1.22 -3.57 44.56
C THR A 296 -0.24 -3.89 44.20
N GLY A 297 -0.44 -4.84 43.29
CA GLY A 297 -1.76 -5.34 42.88
C GLY A 297 -2.52 -4.45 41.89
N ARG A 298 -3.84 -4.68 41.79
CA ARG A 298 -4.80 -3.96 40.93
C ARG A 298 -4.54 -4.09 39.41
N ASN A 299 -4.09 -5.27 38.99
CA ASN A 299 -3.77 -5.57 37.60
C ASN A 299 -4.99 -5.42 36.68
N ASP A 300 -6.18 -5.71 37.19
CA ASP A 300 -7.47 -5.52 36.54
C ASP A 300 -7.73 -4.06 36.13
N ILE A 301 -7.55 -3.13 37.07
CA ILE A 301 -7.75 -1.69 36.81
C ILE A 301 -6.65 -1.17 35.88
N ARG A 302 -5.42 -1.67 36.02
CA ARG A 302 -4.29 -1.30 35.13
C ARG A 302 -4.54 -1.74 33.69
N GLN A 303 -5.08 -2.95 33.52
CA GLN A 303 -5.46 -3.46 32.22
C GLN A 303 -6.55 -2.59 31.59
N GLN A 304 -7.62 -2.25 32.34
CA GLN A 304 -8.67 -1.36 31.85
C GLN A 304 -8.16 0.04 31.48
N LEU A 305 -7.19 0.58 32.23
CA LEU A 305 -6.55 1.86 31.91
C LEU A 305 -5.73 1.78 30.62
N ASN A 306 -4.99 0.68 30.40
CA ASN A 306 -4.27 0.46 29.14
C ASN A 306 -5.23 0.35 27.96
N GLU A 307 -6.28 -0.47 28.09
CA GLU A 307 -7.31 -0.67 27.06
C GLU A 307 -8.07 0.61 26.72
N GLY A 308 -8.22 1.52 27.69
CA GLY A 308 -8.99 2.76 27.52
C GLY A 308 -8.20 4.02 27.16
N LEU A 309 -6.88 4.06 27.42
CA LEU A 309 -6.05 5.26 27.20
C LEU A 309 -4.83 5.04 26.29
N ILE A 310 -4.42 3.80 26.05
CA ILE A 310 -3.18 3.48 25.32
C ILE A 310 -3.48 2.62 24.09
N GLU A 311 -4.25 1.55 24.27
CA GLU A 311 -4.68 0.70 23.18
C GLU A 311 -5.93 1.33 22.55
N ASP A 312 -6.03 1.29 21.21
CA ASP A 312 -7.17 1.80 20.44
C ASP A 312 -8.45 0.92 20.65
N GLY A 313 -8.78 0.58 21.89
CA GLY A 313 -9.94 -0.22 22.27
C GLY A 313 -11.28 0.46 21.97
N TYR A 314 -11.26 1.78 21.78
CA TYR A 314 -12.40 2.60 21.37
C TYR A 314 -11.96 3.45 20.17
N GLY A 315 -12.00 2.86 18.98
CA GLY A 315 -11.28 3.33 17.79
C GLY A 315 -11.34 4.84 17.49
N ILE A 316 -10.22 5.37 16.98
CA ILE A 316 -10.03 6.70 16.35
C ILE A 316 -11.04 7.76 16.82
N ALA A 317 -11.17 7.95 18.13
CA ALA A 317 -11.91 9.10 18.64
C ALA A 317 -11.07 10.34 18.36
N ARG A 318 -11.58 11.26 17.54
CA ARG A 318 -10.96 12.56 17.25
C ARG A 318 -10.97 13.53 18.46
N ASP A 319 -11.42 13.05 19.63
CA ASP A 319 -11.62 13.82 20.85
C ASP A 319 -10.76 13.30 22.01
N GLN A 320 -10.49 14.17 22.98
CA GLN A 320 -9.70 13.84 24.18
C GLN A 320 -10.33 12.68 24.97
N GLN A 321 -9.63 11.54 25.04
CA GLN A 321 -10.03 10.40 25.87
C GLN A 321 -9.95 10.75 27.35
N ARG A 322 -10.95 10.30 28.13
CA ARG A 322 -11.05 10.55 29.57
C ARG A 322 -11.39 9.25 30.28
N PHE A 323 -10.55 8.88 31.25
CA PHE A 323 -10.79 7.73 32.13
C PHE A 323 -11.09 8.21 33.55
N VAL A 324 -12.16 7.72 34.16
CA VAL A 324 -12.60 8.14 35.50
C VAL A 324 -12.38 7.01 36.51
N LEU A 325 -11.47 7.22 37.46
CA LEU A 325 -11.24 6.32 38.59
C LEU A 325 -12.05 6.79 39.81
N TYR A 326 -13.01 5.97 40.26
CA TYR A 326 -13.88 6.28 41.40
C TYR A 326 -13.83 5.20 42.49
N GLY A 327 -14.30 5.53 43.69
CA GLY A 327 -14.32 4.62 44.86
C GLY A 327 -14.04 5.32 46.18
N LEU A 328 -14.13 4.57 47.30
CA LEU A 328 -13.98 5.08 48.67
C LEU A 328 -12.69 5.88 48.90
N GLY A 329 -12.74 6.83 49.84
CA GLY A 329 -11.54 7.55 50.32
C GLY A 329 -10.47 6.55 50.79
N GLY A 330 -9.19 6.81 50.48
CA GLY A 330 -8.09 5.92 50.86
C GLY A 330 -7.93 4.66 50.02
N SER A 331 -8.78 4.39 49.01
CA SER A 331 -8.71 3.17 48.20
C SER A 331 -7.52 3.05 47.23
N GLY A 332 -6.61 4.04 47.22
CA GLY A 332 -5.40 4.03 46.40
C GLY A 332 -5.54 4.58 44.97
N LYS A 333 -6.65 5.27 44.64
CA LYS A 333 -6.90 5.85 43.29
C LYS A 333 -5.74 6.73 42.79
N THR A 334 -5.28 7.67 43.62
CA THR A 334 -4.17 8.55 43.26
C THR A 334 -2.91 7.74 42.97
N GLN A 335 -2.59 6.74 43.80
CA GLN A 335 -1.42 5.89 43.59
C GLN A 335 -1.54 5.05 42.31
N MET A 336 -2.75 4.61 41.95
CA MET A 336 -3.01 3.96 40.65
C MET A 336 -2.69 4.89 39.48
N CYS A 337 -3.20 6.14 39.50
CA CYS A 337 -2.90 7.11 38.44
C CYS A 337 -1.39 7.37 38.33
N LEU A 338 -0.73 7.60 39.47
CA LEU A 338 0.71 7.86 39.50
C LEU A 338 1.50 6.67 38.95
N LYS A 339 1.12 5.45 39.31
CA LYS A 339 1.78 4.23 38.80
C LYS A 339 1.58 4.08 37.31
N PHE A 340 0.36 4.29 36.82
CA PHE A 340 0.05 4.25 35.40
C PHE A 340 0.89 5.26 34.61
N VAL A 341 0.95 6.53 35.08
CA VAL A 341 1.75 7.58 34.43
C VAL A 341 3.25 7.28 34.49
N GLN A 342 3.76 6.69 35.60
CA GLN A 342 5.15 6.27 35.68
C GLN A 342 5.47 5.15 34.69
N ASP A 343 4.60 4.16 34.57
CA ASP A 343 4.80 2.99 33.69
C ASP A 343 4.66 3.35 32.20
N HIS A 344 4.06 4.50 31.89
CA HIS A 344 3.83 5.03 30.54
C HIS A 344 4.55 6.34 30.27
N ARG A 345 5.57 6.69 31.07
CA ARG A 345 6.30 7.94 30.96
C ARG A 345 6.96 8.14 29.59
N ASP A 346 7.48 7.04 29.03
CA ASP A 346 8.27 7.03 27.80
C ASP A 346 7.45 6.55 26.58
N LYS A 347 6.15 6.38 26.76
CA LYS A 347 5.15 6.15 25.71
C LYS A 347 4.36 7.43 25.46
#